data_AF-A0A1I0S6P8-F1
#
_entry.id   AF-A0A1I0S6P8-F1
#
_cell.length_a   1.000
_cell.length_b   1.000
_cell.length_c   1.000
_cell.angle_alpha   90.00
_cell.angle_beta   90.00
_cell.angle_gamma   90.00
#
_symmetry.space_group_name_H-M   'P 1'
#
loop_
_entity.id
_entity.type
_entity.pdbx_description
1 polymer ?
#
loop_
_entity_poly.entity_id
_entity_poly.type
_entity_poly.pdbx_seq_one_letter_code
_entity_poly.pdbx_strand_id
1 'polypeptide(L)'
;MATSKDSRYEAVRHLIQTGNIKSLEAVFKIIPVTVVKTDARIHYATLHRKIYQPGLLKAEEIIVLADLFEVTPQEIMGLILTDLKYKAPHKSKA
;
A
#
# COMPACT_ATOMS: atom_id res chain seq x y z
N MET A 1 -1.20 13.81 22.29
CA MET A 1 -2.53 14.01 21.67
C MET A 1 -2.92 12.70 21.02
N ALA A 2 -3.97 12.04 21.52
CA ALA A 2 -4.42 10.77 20.98
C ALA A 2 -5.15 11.02 19.64
N THR A 3 -4.42 10.88 18.54
CA THR A 3 -5.00 10.82 17.20
C THR A 3 -5.74 9.48 17.11
N SER A 4 -7.07 9.50 17.18
CA SER A 4 -7.90 8.35 16.86
C SER A 4 -7.47 7.81 15.51
N LYS A 5 -6.74 6.67 15.50
CA LYS A 5 -6.37 5.99 14.27
C LYS A 5 -7.67 5.71 13.53
N ASP A 6 -7.78 6.28 12.34
CA ASP A 6 -8.97 6.17 11.52
C ASP A 6 -9.34 4.70 11.35
N SER A 7 -10.60 4.34 11.63
CA SER A 7 -11.10 2.96 11.48
C SER A 7 -10.84 2.36 10.08
N ARG A 8 -10.62 3.21 9.08
CA ARG A 8 -10.22 2.81 7.73
C ARG A 8 -8.85 2.13 7.68
N TYR A 9 -7.91 2.50 8.54
CA TYR A 9 -6.60 1.82 8.62
C TYR A 9 -6.74 0.38 9.08
N GLU A 10 -7.58 0.13 10.10
CA GLU A 10 -7.86 -1.22 10.60
C GLU A 10 -8.56 -2.07 9.53
N ALA A 11 -9.54 -1.49 8.82
CA ALA A 11 -10.22 -2.17 7.72
C ALA A 11 -9.26 -2.53 6.58
N VAL A 12 -8.39 -1.60 6.16
CA VAL A 12 -7.36 -1.84 5.14
C VAL A 12 -6.42 -2.96 5.57
N ARG A 13 -5.91 -2.90 6.80
CA ARG A 13 -5.02 -3.94 7.36
C ARG A 13 -5.66 -5.32 7.28
N HIS A 14 -6.88 -5.46 7.78
CA HIS A 14 -7.61 -6.73 7.72
C HIS A 14 -7.78 -7.22 6.28
N LEU A 15 -8.14 -6.34 5.35
CA LEU A 15 -8.38 -6.73 3.95
C LEU A 15 -7.09 -7.11 3.19
N ILE A 16 -5.95 -6.52 3.55
CA ILE A 16 -4.64 -6.92 3.04
C ILE A 16 -4.29 -8.31 3.59
N GLN A 17 -4.42 -8.51 4.89
CA GLN A 17 -4.08 -9.77 5.56
C GLN A 17 -4.97 -10.94 5.12
N THR A 18 -6.27 -10.70 4.88
CA THR A 18 -7.18 -11.72 4.35
C THR A 18 -7.01 -11.97 2.85
N GLY A 19 -6.16 -11.19 2.16
CA GLY A 19 -5.94 -11.28 0.72
C GLY A 19 -7.14 -10.83 -0.14
N ASN A 20 -8.09 -10.12 0.45
CA ASN A 20 -9.25 -9.56 -0.25
C ASN A 20 -8.87 -8.36 -1.12
N ILE A 21 -7.86 -7.60 -0.69
CA ILE A 21 -7.23 -6.56 -1.51
C ILE A 21 -5.92 -7.10 -2.06
N LYS A 22 -5.80 -7.07 -3.39
CA LYS A 22 -4.61 -7.56 -4.11
C LYS A 22 -3.82 -6.45 -4.80
N SER A 23 -4.25 -5.22 -4.65
CA SER A 23 -3.83 -4.08 -5.47
C SER A 23 -3.68 -2.86 -4.58
N LEU A 24 -2.64 -2.05 -4.83
CA LEU A 24 -2.41 -0.82 -4.08
C LEU A 24 -3.50 0.21 -4.42
N GLU A 25 -3.94 0.27 -5.68
CA GLU A 25 -5.09 1.10 -6.09
C GLU A 25 -6.35 0.77 -5.26
N ALA A 26 -6.61 -0.52 -5.01
CA ALA A 26 -7.77 -0.95 -4.22
C ALA A 26 -7.67 -0.53 -2.74
N VAL A 27 -6.47 -0.45 -2.15
CA VAL A 27 -6.28 0.12 -0.82
C VAL A 27 -6.75 1.58 -0.80
N PHE A 28 -6.31 2.37 -1.77
CA PHE A 28 -6.62 3.80 -1.83
C PHE A 28 -8.07 4.14 -2.25
N LYS A 29 -8.87 3.13 -2.64
CA LYS A 29 -10.34 3.26 -2.77
C LYS A 29 -11.05 3.24 -1.42
N ILE A 30 -10.45 2.60 -0.41
CA ILE A 30 -11.02 2.50 0.94
C ILE A 30 -10.54 3.67 1.80
N ILE A 31 -9.23 3.94 1.74
CA ILE A 31 -8.64 5.07 2.45
C ILE A 31 -8.19 6.16 1.47
N PRO A 32 -8.76 7.38 1.56
CA PRO A 32 -8.37 8.47 0.69
C PRO A 32 -6.90 8.85 0.85
N VAL A 33 -6.26 9.20 -0.28
CA VAL A 33 -4.88 9.69 -0.34
C VAL A 33 -4.64 10.90 0.57
N THR A 34 -5.66 11.74 0.77
CA THR A 34 -5.60 12.92 1.64
C THR A 34 -5.37 12.58 3.11
N VAL A 35 -5.92 11.46 3.58
CA VAL A 35 -5.75 10.96 4.95
C VAL A 35 -4.34 10.41 5.11
N VAL A 36 -3.95 9.50 4.21
CA VAL A 36 -2.62 8.89 4.17
C VAL A 36 -1.52 9.94 4.06
N LYS A 37 -1.71 11.02 3.29
CA LYS A 37 -0.75 12.13 3.19
C LYS A 37 -0.51 12.81 4.54
N THR A 38 -1.57 13.08 5.29
CA THR A 38 -1.49 13.77 6.59
C THR A 38 -0.65 12.94 7.57
N ASP A 39 -0.79 11.62 7.50
CA ASP A 39 -0.17 10.72 8.47
C ASP A 39 1.21 10.19 8.01
N ALA A 40 1.42 9.98 6.71
CA ALA A 40 2.68 9.47 6.14
C ALA A 40 3.77 10.55 5.97
N ARG A 41 3.44 11.84 6.11
CA ARG A 41 4.34 12.98 5.78
C ARG A 41 4.92 12.92 4.35
N ILE A 42 4.24 12.26 3.40
CA ILE A 42 4.62 12.19 1.99
C ILE A 42 3.92 13.33 1.22
N HIS A 43 4.62 13.96 0.26
CA HIS A 43 4.03 14.98 -0.60
C HIS A 43 2.86 14.44 -1.45
N TYR A 44 1.69 15.10 -1.36
CA TYR A 44 0.40 14.68 -1.95
C TYR A 44 0.45 14.40 -3.46
N ALA A 45 0.99 15.35 -4.24
CA ALA A 45 1.05 15.24 -5.70
C ALA A 45 1.91 14.05 -6.15
N THR A 46 2.92 13.72 -5.33
CA THR A 46 3.82 12.60 -5.55
C THR A 46 3.14 11.28 -5.23
N LEU A 47 2.40 11.20 -4.11
CA LEU A 47 1.73 9.97 -3.70
C LEU A 47 0.58 9.60 -4.65
N HIS A 48 -0.27 10.54 -5.04
CA HIS A 48 -1.36 10.28 -6.00
C HIS A 48 -0.80 9.72 -7.31
N ARG A 49 0.24 10.34 -7.89
CA ARG A 49 0.87 9.84 -9.12
C ARG A 49 1.47 8.45 -8.93
N LYS A 50 2.10 8.19 -7.78
CA LYS A 50 2.74 6.91 -7.44
C LYS A 50 1.74 5.77 -7.25
N ILE A 51 0.51 6.05 -6.83
CA ILE A 51 -0.53 5.02 -6.73
C ILE A 51 -0.89 4.48 -8.13
N TYR A 52 -1.04 5.38 -9.12
CA TYR A 52 -1.32 4.98 -10.50
C TYR A 52 -0.06 4.57 -11.29
N GLN A 53 1.12 4.85 -10.75
CA GLN A 53 2.42 4.46 -11.31
C GLN A 53 3.28 3.83 -10.20
N PRO A 54 2.93 2.61 -9.74
CA PRO A 54 3.51 2.02 -8.53
C PRO A 54 5.01 1.71 -8.66
N GLY A 55 5.55 1.65 -9.89
CA GLY A 55 7.00 1.55 -10.13
C GLY A 55 7.82 2.79 -9.73
N LEU A 56 7.16 3.90 -9.39
CA LEU A 56 7.82 5.11 -8.88
C LEU A 56 7.96 5.13 -7.35
N LEU A 57 7.39 4.15 -6.64
CA LEU A 57 7.52 4.03 -5.18
C LEU A 57 8.95 3.60 -4.82
N LYS A 58 9.56 4.35 -3.90
CA LYS A 58 10.87 4.00 -3.33
C LYS A 58 10.69 3.03 -2.17
N ALA A 59 11.72 2.24 -1.87
CA ALA A 59 11.72 1.32 -0.74
C ALA A 59 11.43 2.02 0.61
N GLU A 60 11.98 3.23 0.81
CA GLU A 60 11.70 4.07 1.99
C GLU A 60 10.21 4.40 2.13
N GLU A 61 9.53 4.68 1.02
CA GLU A 61 8.10 4.99 1.01
C GLU A 61 7.26 3.75 1.26
N ILE A 62 7.71 2.58 0.80
CA ILE A 62 7.06 1.30 1.08
C ILE A 62 7.11 1.01 2.58
N ILE A 63 8.24 1.27 3.25
CA ILE A 63 8.37 1.11 4.71
C ILE A 63 7.42 2.05 5.44
N VAL A 64 7.37 3.33 5.06
CA VAL A 64 6.45 4.31 5.66
C VAL A 64 4.99 3.89 5.50
N LEU A 65 4.60 3.41 4.32
CA LEU A 65 3.25 2.90 4.07
C LEU A 65 2.97 1.63 4.91
N ALA A 66 3.94 0.73 5.02
CA ALA A 66 3.82 -0.48 5.83
C ALA A 66 3.59 -0.17 7.32
N ASP A 67 4.39 0.76 7.88
CA ASP A 67 4.25 1.23 9.25
C ASP A 67 2.88 1.87 9.49
N LEU A 68 2.42 2.66 8.52
CA LEU A 68 1.14 3.36 8.61
C LEU A 68 -0.06 2.39 8.55
N PHE A 69 0.02 1.37 7.69
CA PHE A 69 -1.03 0.37 7.54
C PHE A 69 -0.91 -0.79 8.54
N GLU A 70 0.13 -0.78 9.40
CA GLU A 70 0.45 -1.86 10.34
C GLU A 70 0.56 -3.24 9.66
N VAL A 71 1.21 -3.27 8.51
CA VAL A 71 1.52 -4.47 7.72
C VAL A 71 3.02 -4.52 7.44
N THR A 72 3.48 -5.60 6.83
CA THR A 72 4.87 -5.76 6.44
C THR A 72 5.17 -5.05 5.11
N PRO A 73 6.39 -4.53 4.89
CA PRO A 73 6.82 -4.00 3.59
C PRO A 73 6.64 -5.00 2.44
N GLN A 74 6.74 -6.30 2.73
CA GLN A 74 6.56 -7.40 1.78
C GLN A 74 5.10 -7.50 1.30
N GLU A 75 4.12 -7.30 2.19
CA GLU A 75 2.71 -7.26 1.82
C GLU A 75 2.43 -6.09 0.88
N ILE A 76 2.94 -4.89 1.20
CA ILE A 76 2.83 -3.71 0.31
C ILE A 76 3.50 -3.96 -1.04
N MET A 77 4.70 -4.56 -1.05
CA MET A 77 5.38 -4.94 -2.29
C MET A 77 4.56 -5.94 -3.11
N GLY A 78 3.88 -6.89 -2.48
CA GLY A 78 2.98 -7.83 -3.15
C GLY A 78 1.83 -7.12 -3.88
N LEU A 79 1.24 -6.09 -3.26
CA LEU A 79 0.21 -5.25 -3.89
C LEU A 79 0.76 -4.48 -5.09
N ILE A 80 1.95 -3.89 -4.94
CA ILE A 80 2.67 -3.16 -6.01
C ILE A 80 2.97 -4.06 -7.20
N LEU A 81 3.49 -5.27 -6.95
CA LEU A 81 3.82 -6.24 -8.01
C LEU A 81 2.57 -6.67 -8.78
N THR A 82 1.43 -6.79 -8.09
CA THR A 82 0.15 -7.10 -8.72
C THR A 82 -0.31 -5.97 -9.65
N ASP A 83 -0.22 -4.71 -9.22
CA ASP A 83 -0.56 -3.56 -10.04
C ASP A 83 0.40 -3.40 -11.23
N LEU A 84 1.67 -3.73 -11.06
CA LEU A 84 2.67 -3.81 -12.15
C LEU A 84 2.44 -4.99 -13.10
N LYS A 85 1.45 -5.85 -12.83
CA LYS A 85 1.17 -7.10 -13.58
C LYS A 85 2.40 -7.99 -13.67
N TYR A 86 3.27 -7.95 -12.66
CA TYR A 86 4.46 -8.79 -12.61
C TYR A 86 4.03 -10.26 -12.54
N LYS A 87 4.47 -11.04 -13.52
CA LYS A 87 4.34 -12.50 -13.52
C LYS A 87 5.71 -13.06 -13.17
N ALA A 88 5.80 -13.73 -12.01
CA ALA A 88 7.01 -14.46 -11.68
C ALA A 88 7.31 -15.47 -12.80
N PRO A 89 8.58 -15.62 -13.22
CA PRO A 89 8.93 -16.71 -14.12
C PRO A 89 8.49 -18.01 -13.45
N HIS A 90 7.70 -18.80 -14.18
CA HIS A 90 7.17 -20.06 -13.71
C HIS A 90 8.36 -20.87 -13.17
N LYS A 91 8.45 -21.05 -11.84
CA LYS A 91 9.42 -21.98 -11.29
C LYS A 91 8.94 -23.35 -11.75
N SER A 92 9.51 -23.84 -12.84
CA SER A 92 9.51 -25.26 -13.14
C SER A 92 9.91 -25.93 -11.85
N LYS A 93 8.99 -26.70 -11.25
CA LYS A 93 9.33 -27.58 -10.15
C LYS A 93 10.45 -28.48 -10.69
N ALA A 94 11.65 -28.30 -10.15
CA ALA A 94 12.72 -29.26 -10.30
C ALA A 94 12.37 -30.51 -9.48
#